data_AF-A0A7Z9KSJ5-F1
#
_entry.id   AF-A0A7Z9KSJ5-F1
#
_cell.length_a   1.000
_cell.length_b   1.000
_cell.length_c   1.000
_cell.angle_alpha   90.00
_cell.angle_beta   90.00
_cell.angle_gamma   90.00
#
_symmetry.space_group_name_H-M   'P 1'
#
loop_
_entity.id
_entity.type
_entity.pdbx_description
1 polymer ?
#
loop_
_entity_poly.entity_id
_entity_poly.type
_entity_poly.pdbx_seq_one_letter_code
_entity_poly.pdbx_strand_id
1 'polypeptide(L)'
;MPIQILAPDVANKIAAGEVVERPASVVKEIVENAIDAESASVSVDLRAGGKRLIKISDNGIGMNREDALIAIERHATSKINNIEDLESIQTFGFRGEALPSIASISK
;
A
#
# COMPACT_ATOMS: atom_id res chain seq x y z
N MET A 1 -23.50 -14.82 23.33
CA MET A 1 -23.33 -13.38 23.04
C MET A 1 -24.09 -13.07 21.75
N PRO A 2 -24.82 -11.95 21.65
CA PRO A 2 -25.47 -11.56 20.41
C PRO A 2 -24.44 -11.13 19.37
N ILE A 3 -24.71 -11.38 18.09
CA ILE A 3 -23.88 -10.92 16.97
C ILE A 3 -24.05 -9.40 16.85
N GLN A 4 -22.94 -8.67 16.65
CA GLN A 4 -22.94 -7.22 16.50
C GLN A 4 -22.09 -6.80 15.31
N ILE A 5 -22.54 -5.75 14.60
CA ILE A 5 -21.75 -5.10 13.54
C ILE A 5 -20.66 -4.27 14.21
N LEU A 6 -19.41 -4.45 13.75
CA LEU A 6 -18.27 -3.69 14.26
C LEU A 6 -18.35 -2.23 13.82
N ALA A 7 -17.88 -1.33 14.69
CA ALA A 7 -17.66 0.06 14.30
C ALA A 7 -16.63 0.14 13.14
N PRO A 8 -16.76 1.08 12.19
CA PRO A 8 -15.89 1.15 11.02
C PRO A 8 -14.40 1.22 11.36
N ASP A 9 -14.02 1.93 12.43
CA ASP A 9 -12.64 2.03 12.90
C ASP A 9 -12.11 0.70 13.44
N VAL A 10 -12.95 -0.10 14.11
CA VAL A 10 -12.59 -1.44 14.62
C VAL A 10 -12.46 -2.43 13.46
N ALA A 11 -13.41 -2.43 12.52
CA ALA A 11 -13.34 -3.26 11.32
C ALA A 11 -12.08 -2.94 10.50
N ASN A 12 -11.79 -1.65 10.30
CA ASN A 12 -10.59 -1.20 9.60
C ASN A 12 -9.30 -1.59 10.32
N LYS A 13 -9.26 -1.52 11.65
CA LYS A 13 -8.09 -1.96 12.44
C LYS A 13 -7.86 -3.46 12.39
N ILE A 14 -8.93 -4.26 12.37
CA ILE A 14 -8.82 -5.73 12.22
C ILE A 14 -8.33 -6.07 10.82
N ALA A 15 -8.90 -5.47 9.78
CA ALA A 15 -8.46 -5.66 8.40
C ALA A 15 -7.00 -5.21 8.17
N ALA A 16 -6.59 -4.11 8.80
CA ALA A 16 -5.21 -3.65 8.78
C ALA A 16 -4.26 -4.59 9.55
N GLY A 17 -4.74 -5.20 10.63
CA GLY A 17 -3.99 -6.18 11.42
C GLY A 17 -3.66 -7.46 10.65
N GLU A 18 -4.56 -7.95 9.79
CA GLU A 18 -4.32 -9.17 9.00
C GLU A 18 -3.43 -8.94 7.77
N VAL A 19 -3.47 -7.76 7.16
CA VAL A 19 -2.68 -7.43 5.95
C VAL A 19 -1.31 -6.84 6.29
N VAL A 20 -1.16 -6.16 7.44
CA VAL A 20 0.01 -5.32 7.76
C VAL A 20 0.64 -5.67 9.12
N GLU A 21 0.59 -6.93 9.55
CA GLU A 21 1.06 -7.32 10.88
C GLU A 21 2.60 -7.31 11.05
N ARG A 22 3.36 -7.14 9.96
CA ARG A 22 4.83 -7.15 10.02
C ARG A 22 5.41 -6.00 9.21
N PRO A 23 6.45 -5.30 9.72
CA PRO A 23 7.22 -4.32 8.94
C PRO A 23 7.64 -4.84 7.56
N ALA A 24 7.87 -6.15 7.44
CA ALA A 24 8.15 -6.82 6.17
C ALA A 24 7.00 -6.68 5.14
N SER A 25 5.74 -6.72 5.55
CA SER A 25 4.59 -6.54 4.65
C SER A 25 4.55 -5.12 4.10
N VAL A 26 4.80 -4.11 4.94
CA VAL A 26 4.91 -2.70 4.48
C VAL A 26 6.04 -2.57 3.46
N VAL A 27 7.22 -3.15 3.75
CA VAL A 27 8.34 -3.13 2.81
C VAL A 27 7.97 -3.82 1.50
N LYS A 28 7.34 -4.99 1.56
CA LYS A 28 6.91 -5.77 0.40
C LYS A 28 5.99 -4.95 -0.51
N GLU A 29 4.92 -4.37 0.02
CA GLU A 29 3.94 -3.58 -0.77
C GLU A 29 4.57 -2.34 -1.42
N ILE A 30 5.44 -1.62 -0.70
CA ILE A 30 6.05 -0.40 -1.24
C ILE A 30 7.15 -0.73 -2.25
N VAL A 31 7.91 -1.82 -2.06
CA VAL A 31 8.90 -2.27 -3.05
C VAL A 31 8.19 -2.76 -4.32
N GLU A 32 7.08 -3.48 -4.21
CA GLU A 32 6.24 -3.86 -5.36
C GLU A 32 5.74 -2.63 -6.13
N ASN A 33 5.31 -1.57 -5.42
CA ASN A 33 4.96 -0.31 -6.06
C ASN A 33 6.13 0.35 -6.80
N ALA A 34 7.35 0.29 -6.25
CA ALA A 34 8.54 0.81 -6.94
C ALA A 34 8.85 0.00 -8.21
N ILE A 35 8.70 -1.32 -8.18
CA ILE A 35 8.87 -2.19 -9.36
C ILE A 35 7.82 -1.87 -10.42
N ASP A 36 6.55 -1.72 -10.02
CA ASP A 36 5.47 -1.31 -10.92
C ASP A 36 5.69 0.09 -11.51
N ALA A 37 6.48 0.94 -10.85
CA ALA A 37 6.92 2.25 -11.35
C ALA A 37 8.18 2.18 -12.23
N GLU A 38 8.56 1.00 -12.71
CA GLU A 38 9.72 0.75 -13.57
C GLU A 38 11.07 1.19 -12.95
N SER A 39 11.17 1.14 -11.62
CA SER A 39 12.38 1.53 -10.93
C SER A 39 13.55 0.59 -11.24
N ALA A 40 14.68 1.16 -11.67
CA ALA A 40 15.92 0.40 -11.85
C ALA A 40 16.69 0.20 -10.53
N SER A 41 16.42 1.03 -9.53
CA SER A 41 17.06 0.98 -8.22
C SER A 41 16.05 1.30 -7.13
N VAL A 42 16.08 0.50 -6.07
CA VAL A 42 15.27 0.70 -4.87
C VAL A 42 16.16 0.53 -3.65
N SER A 43 16.17 1.53 -2.77
CA SER A 43 16.91 1.55 -1.52
C SER A 43 15.94 1.45 -0.34
N VAL A 44 16.25 0.57 0.62
CA VAL A 44 15.40 0.31 1.79
C VAL A 44 16.22 0.57 3.06
N ASP A 45 15.82 1.59 3.81
CA ASP A 45 16.41 1.98 5.09
C ASP A 45 15.46 1.63 6.24
N LEU A 46 15.92 0.77 7.15
CA LEU A 46 15.15 0.33 8.32
C LEU A 46 15.79 0.79 9.63
N ARG A 47 14.97 1.22 10.59
CA ARG A 47 15.40 1.42 11.98
C ARG A 47 14.58 0.57 12.94
N ALA A 48 15.27 -0.09 13.88
CA ALA A 48 14.66 -1.00 14.86
C ALA A 48 13.76 -2.07 14.20
N GLY A 49 14.26 -2.71 13.14
CA GLY A 49 13.51 -3.74 12.39
C GLY A 49 12.26 -3.20 11.68
N GLY A 50 12.23 -1.91 11.33
CA GLY A 50 11.09 -1.26 10.70
C GLY A 50 10.03 -0.75 11.68
N LYS A 51 10.17 -1.00 12.99
CA LYS A 51 9.23 -0.48 14.00
C LYS A 51 9.37 1.02 14.23
N ARG A 52 10.57 1.57 14.02
CA ARG A 52 10.84 3.01 14.20
C ARG A 52 10.83 3.78 12.90
N LEU A 53 11.34 3.18 11.83
CA LEU A 53 11.37 3.80 10.50
C LEU A 53 11.41 2.70 9.44
N ILE A 54 10.58 2.88 8.42
CA ILE A 54 10.71 2.25 7.12
C ILE A 54 10.79 3.40 6.12
N LYS A 55 11.94 3.57 5.49
CA LYS A 55 12.12 4.53 4.39
C LYS A 55 12.50 3.74 3.15
N ILE A 56 11.75 3.97 2.08
CA ILE A 56 11.99 3.35 0.78
C ILE A 56 12.16 4.48 -0.22
N SER A 57 13.16 4.37 -1.08
CA SER A 57 13.48 5.37 -2.09
C SER A 57 13.81 4.67 -3.38
N ASP A 58 13.13 5.05 -4.44
CA ASP A 58 13.31 4.50 -5.78
C ASP A 58 13.59 5.61 -6.80
N ASN A 59 13.92 5.20 -8.02
CA ASN A 59 14.15 6.07 -9.15
C ASN A 59 13.20 5.77 -10.32
N GLY A 60 11.98 5.31 -10.01
CA GLY A 60 10.95 5.04 -11.00
C GLY A 60 10.38 6.30 -11.62
N ILE A 61 9.31 6.12 -12.40
CA ILE A 61 8.61 7.20 -13.11
C ILE A 61 8.01 8.27 -12.19
N GLY A 62 7.82 7.93 -10.90
CA GLY A 62 7.30 8.83 -9.89
C GLY A 62 5.81 9.14 -10.05
N MET A 63 5.35 10.17 -9.33
CA MET A 63 3.99 10.69 -9.38
C MET A 63 4.05 12.22 -9.47
N ASN A 64 3.13 12.82 -10.21
CA ASN A 64 2.92 14.27 -10.12
C ASN A 64 2.24 14.63 -8.77
N ARG A 65 2.06 15.92 -8.51
CA ARG A 65 1.54 16.40 -7.22
C ARG A 65 0.10 15.95 -7.00
N GLU A 66 -0.72 16.00 -8.04
CA GLU A 66 -2.14 15.68 -8.01
C GLU A 66 -2.34 14.17 -7.77
N ASP A 67 -1.59 13.33 -8.49
CA ASP A 67 -1.61 11.88 -8.33
C ASP A 67 -1.12 11.47 -6.94
N ALA A 68 -0.09 12.13 -6.41
CA ALA A 68 0.41 11.87 -5.07
C ALA A 68 -0.65 12.14 -3.98
N LEU A 69 -1.53 13.13 -4.18
CA LEU A 69 -2.64 13.41 -3.27
C LEU A 69 -3.73 12.34 -3.35
N ILE A 70 -4.00 11.82 -4.55
CA ILE A 70 -5.06 10.82 -4.77
C ILE A 70 -4.56 9.41 -4.38
N ALA A 71 -3.26 9.13 -4.47
CA ALA A 71 -2.69 7.81 -4.19
C ALA A 71 -2.86 7.33 -2.73
N ILE A 72 -3.19 8.23 -1.80
CA ILE A 72 -3.51 7.91 -0.40
C ILE A 72 -5.01 7.69 -0.14
N GLU A 73 -5.86 7.88 -1.16
CA GLU A 73 -7.29 7.59 -1.09
C GLU A 73 -7.56 6.09 -1.33
N ARG A 74 -8.63 5.57 -0.73
CA ARG A 74 -9.04 4.18 -0.95
C ARG A 74 -9.53 3.98 -2.37
N HIS A 75 -9.29 2.78 -2.91
CA HIS A 75 -9.70 2.39 -4.26
C HIS A 75 -9.13 3.26 -5.39
N ALA A 76 -8.03 3.98 -5.14
CA ALA A 76 -7.33 4.77 -6.15
C ALA A 76 -6.12 4.00 -6.70
N THR A 77 -6.05 3.81 -8.01
CA THR A 77 -4.96 3.07 -8.67
C THR A 77 -4.78 3.55 -10.11
N SER A 78 -3.53 3.53 -10.61
CA SER A 78 -3.20 3.78 -12.02
C SER A 78 -3.05 2.50 -12.84
N LYS A 79 -3.21 1.33 -12.20
CA LYS A 79 -2.76 0.03 -12.75
C LYS A 79 -3.86 -0.78 -13.42
N ILE A 80 -5.12 -0.48 -13.12
CA ILE A 80 -6.33 -1.04 -13.73
C ILE A 80 -7.41 0.04 -13.80
N ASN A 81 -8.33 -0.07 -14.74
CA ASN A 81 -9.41 0.89 -14.95
C ASN A 81 -10.78 0.21 -15.17
N ASN A 82 -10.81 -0.98 -15.75
CA ASN A 82 -12.04 -1.73 -16.01
C ASN A 82 -11.96 -3.16 -15.44
N ILE A 83 -13.04 -3.93 -15.60
CA ILE A 83 -13.11 -5.29 -15.05
C ILE A 83 -12.29 -6.28 -15.89
N GLU A 84 -12.16 -6.03 -17.19
CA GLU A 84 -11.38 -6.85 -18.12
C GLU A 84 -9.88 -6.81 -17.78
N ASP A 85 -9.38 -5.70 -17.22
CA ASP A 85 -8.00 -5.56 -16.76
C ASP A 85 -7.66 -6.56 -15.63
N LEU A 86 -8.65 -7.02 -14.86
CA LEU A 86 -8.45 -8.03 -13.81
C LEU A 86 -8.09 -9.41 -14.38
N GLU A 87 -8.47 -9.69 -15.63
CA GLU A 87 -8.14 -10.95 -16.30
C GLU A 87 -6.70 -10.96 -16.83
N SER A 88 -6.03 -9.80 -16.85
CA SER A 88 -4.70 -9.62 -17.46
C SER A 88 -3.77 -8.74 -16.62
N ILE A 89 -3.75 -8.96 -15.30
CA ILE A 89 -2.90 -8.20 -14.36
C ILE A 89 -1.41 -8.38 -14.69
N GLN A 90 -0.74 -7.27 -15.01
CA GLN A 90 0.71 -7.23 -15.30
C GLN A 90 1.55 -6.54 -14.21
N THR A 91 0.90 -6.05 -13.16
CA THR A 91 1.52 -5.32 -12.05
C THR A 91 1.34 -6.09 -10.75
N PHE A 92 2.21 -5.85 -9.77
CA PHE A 92 2.13 -6.51 -8.46
C PHE A 92 0.96 -6.00 -7.63
N GLY A 93 0.71 -4.69 -7.65
CA GLY A 93 -0.44 -4.08 -7.00
C GLY A 93 -1.53 -3.71 -8.00
N PHE A 94 -2.79 -3.66 -7.57
CA PHE A 94 -3.89 -3.14 -8.42
C PHE A 94 -5.12 -2.69 -7.63
N ARG A 95 -5.21 -3.03 -6.34
CA ARG A 95 -6.40 -2.79 -5.50
C ARG A 95 -6.57 -1.34 -5.05
N GLY A 96 -5.51 -0.52 -5.10
CA GLY A 96 -5.54 0.84 -4.57
C GLY A 96 -5.67 0.94 -3.05
N GLU A 97 -5.21 -0.08 -2.31
CA GLU A 97 -5.40 -0.15 -0.84
C GLU A 97 -4.10 -0.07 -0.04
N ALA A 98 -2.93 -0.25 -0.65
CA ALA A 98 -1.67 -0.38 0.08
C ALA A 98 -1.30 0.91 0.84
N LEU A 99 -1.22 2.05 0.15
CA LEU A 99 -0.89 3.34 0.77
C LEU A 99 -1.92 3.81 1.81
N PRO A 100 -3.24 3.78 1.54
CA PRO A 100 -4.26 4.10 2.55
C PRO A 100 -4.18 3.20 3.79
N SER A 101 -3.95 1.90 3.60
CA SER A 101 -3.84 0.93 4.70
C SER A 101 -2.62 1.22 5.57
N ILE A 102 -1.47 1.48 4.95
CA ILE A 102 -0.24 1.84 5.67
C ILE A 102 -0.40 3.18 6.40
N ALA A 103 -1.00 4.18 5.76
CA ALA A 103 -1.24 5.49 6.37
C ALA A 103 -2.17 5.41 7.59
N SER A 104 -3.15 4.49 7.59
CA SER A 104 -4.09 4.33 8.71
C SER A 104 -3.45 3.81 10.01
N ILE A 105 -2.28 3.19 9.93
CA ILE A 105 -1.58 2.56 11.06
C ILE A 105 -0.21 3.17 11.36
N SER A 106 0.29 4.09 10.54
CA SER A 106 1.56 4.79 10.73
C SER A 106 1.33 6.22 11.25
N LYS A 107 2.19 6.67 12.16
CA LYS A 107 2.19 8.01 12.75
C LYS A 107 3.60 8.56 12.81
#